data_AF-A0A949FNY8-F1
#
_entry.id   AF-A0A949FNY8-F1
#
_cell.length_a   1.000
_cell.length_b   1.000
_cell.length_c   1.000
_cell.angle_alpha   90.00
_cell.angle_beta   90.00
_cell.angle_gamma   90.00
#
_symmetry.space_group_name_H-M   'P 1'
#
loop_
_entity.id
_entity.type
_entity.pdbx_description
1 polymer ?
#
loop_
_entity_poly.entity_id
_entity_poly.type
_entity_poly.pdbx_seq_one_letter_code
_entity_poly.pdbx_strand_id
1 'polypeptide(L)'
;MKFGFGGSEVARDPQDDIDSPVNGPLPAGAEIVVDWFVDALNASENKNVILFLVGAPGNGKSFIAKRVRESVDPRPLDANVRQLHSRIYRYPIGRDDRKLTVVNDATIDGESGVLTRDIDEVVLQNSHLIVNVNRGVLQEELSSLQNSLGFQLVRWAASDGSREFLLPDGFEVEVERGTGSSAIRAMNLLETASGRAVMAVALYLDAHSLFEIQPEVRMADDYHLPEQASRYQIARLNKRKTPEFASRTPAGVFSKLVIDWVSESLPSSSDPLDPFVANVESLLSPEVQANLFTLVRCGEIAGAKRLSYRELWGLFDVLICGSYDSDGGRKSPYEWLSAHWTAEPDEAEQFEWLKQLGNRRLHQALFGSEIDETRSGLNPVHRLMFKVDPVHDTLLDAEPSMECVYSSFYGNEYGESILEQLLRIVNDENPIRLVVTEFDREIDRRVSKLLKSDNEARGRGPERDALLKWYGAYLSRLFALANGLSGFTQEISSWIESWNTAASSADAPLRGNLERGLKELIIPNFDGQGYTYIPPFDARSEPIRAAPAAPRLALRLDRQLRLKSRVLGERLIVTVFSDDVDSDKQRIEFEADFDLFREVLASSSKSTGFTESHARTTPRIERFRSGLASWGSNM
;
A
#
# COMPACT_ATOMS: atom_id res chain seq x y z
N MET A 1 5.38 -7.73 20.78
CA MET A 1 5.71 -6.70 19.77
C MET A 1 4.84 -5.43 19.91
N LYS A 2 4.81 -4.78 21.10
CA LYS A 2 3.96 -3.58 21.35
C LYS A 2 4.71 -2.24 21.25
N PHE A 3 6.03 -2.28 21.44
CA PHE A 3 6.91 -1.13 21.50
C PHE A 3 7.82 -1.17 20.27
N GLY A 4 7.60 -0.25 19.32
CA GLY A 4 8.30 -0.20 18.04
C GLY A 4 7.71 0.79 17.08
N PHE A 5 8.50 1.30 16.13
CA PHE A 5 8.04 2.28 15.14
C PHE A 5 6.73 1.80 14.47
N GLY A 6 5.60 2.46 14.72
CA GLY A 6 4.29 2.02 14.24
C GLY A 6 3.47 1.14 15.20
N GLY A 7 3.99 0.70 16.33
CA GLY A 7 3.26 -0.07 17.35
C GLY A 7 1.96 0.58 17.85
N SER A 8 1.07 -0.23 18.43
CA SER A 8 -0.23 0.23 18.95
C SER A 8 -0.11 1.23 20.10
N GLU A 9 1.04 1.28 20.77
CA GLU A 9 1.31 2.17 21.91
C GLU A 9 2.22 3.38 21.56
N VAL A 10 2.48 3.65 20.27
CA VAL A 10 3.33 4.79 19.80
C VAL A 10 2.57 6.11 19.64
N ALA A 11 1.25 6.10 19.78
CA ALA A 11 0.46 7.33 19.92
C ALA A 11 0.58 7.88 21.35
N ARG A 12 1.79 7.91 21.91
CA ARG A 12 2.11 8.42 23.25
C ARG A 12 3.00 9.66 23.14
N ASP A 13 3.03 10.39 24.24
CA ASP A 13 3.75 11.66 24.42
C ASP A 13 5.19 11.56 23.86
N PRO A 14 5.68 12.58 23.12
CA PRO A 14 7.10 12.71 22.81
C PRO A 14 8.05 12.55 24.02
N GLN A 15 7.54 12.64 25.26
CA GLN A 15 8.24 12.43 26.53
C GLN A 15 8.48 10.97 26.93
N ASP A 16 7.83 9.97 26.32
CA ASP A 16 8.04 8.57 26.71
C ASP A 16 9.37 8.01 26.17
N ASP A 17 10.24 7.58 27.08
CA ASP A 17 11.54 6.91 26.83
C ASP A 17 11.41 5.38 26.87
N ILE A 18 10.53 4.83 26.04
CA ILE A 18 10.51 3.38 25.81
C ILE A 18 11.27 3.10 24.51
N ASP A 19 12.50 2.60 24.66
CA ASP A 19 13.29 2.10 23.54
C ASP A 19 12.60 0.90 22.92
N SER A 20 12.22 1.05 21.66
CA SER A 20 11.93 -0.11 20.82
C SER A 20 13.23 -0.86 20.54
N PRO A 21 13.25 -2.20 20.63
CA PRO A 21 14.41 -2.98 20.19
C PRO A 21 14.66 -2.85 18.68
N VAL A 22 13.64 -2.48 17.88
CA VAL A 22 13.76 -2.34 16.42
C VAL A 22 13.10 -1.04 15.94
N ASN A 23 13.89 -0.18 15.31
CA ASN A 23 13.41 1.04 14.64
C ASN A 23 13.69 0.94 13.14
N GLY A 24 12.64 1.10 12.32
CA GLY A 24 12.80 1.15 10.86
C GLY A 24 13.48 2.45 10.41
N PRO A 25 13.98 2.50 9.16
CA PRO A 25 14.57 3.71 8.61
C PRO A 25 13.52 4.82 8.50
N LEU A 26 13.97 6.08 8.58
CA LEU A 26 13.08 7.21 8.39
C LEU A 26 12.59 7.29 6.92
N PRO A 27 11.37 7.80 6.66
CA PRO A 27 10.88 8.02 5.30
C PRO A 27 11.75 9.00 4.50
N ALA A 28 11.59 8.99 3.17
CA ALA A 28 12.37 9.81 2.25
C ALA A 28 12.44 11.28 2.69
N GLY A 29 13.68 11.78 2.90
CA GLY A 29 13.96 13.17 3.25
C GLY A 29 13.55 13.61 4.67
N ALA A 30 13.06 12.70 5.51
CA ALA A 30 12.74 13.02 6.90
C ALA A 30 13.97 13.48 7.69
N GLU A 31 15.15 12.88 7.48
CA GLU A 31 16.41 13.32 8.13
C GLU A 31 16.77 14.75 7.72
N ILE A 32 16.77 15.02 6.41
CA ILE A 32 17.08 16.35 5.87
C ILE A 32 16.09 17.41 6.37
N VAL A 33 14.81 17.06 6.47
CA VAL A 33 13.78 17.97 7.00
C VAL A 33 13.96 18.21 8.50
N VAL A 34 14.35 17.19 9.27
CA VAL A 34 14.69 17.33 10.69
C VAL A 34 15.88 18.28 10.83
N ASP A 35 16.97 18.02 10.11
CA ASP A 35 18.19 18.83 10.17
C ASP A 35 17.90 20.28 9.75
N TRP A 36 17.21 20.48 8.63
CA TRP A 36 16.76 21.80 8.17
C TRP A 36 15.95 22.55 9.23
N PHE A 37 15.00 21.87 9.88
CA PHE A 37 14.14 22.50 10.87
C PHE A 37 14.94 22.86 12.12
N VAL A 38 15.81 21.96 12.60
CA VAL A 38 16.68 22.19 13.76
C VAL A 38 17.65 23.35 13.50
N ASP A 39 18.24 23.42 12.31
CA ASP A 39 19.10 24.55 11.91
C ASP A 39 18.33 25.87 11.92
N ALA A 40 17.09 25.86 11.44
CA ALA A 40 16.22 27.03 11.45
C ALA A 40 15.80 27.47 12.88
N LEU A 41 15.63 26.52 13.82
CA LEU A 41 15.36 26.86 15.22
C LEU A 41 16.54 27.60 15.88
N ASN A 42 17.77 27.26 15.47
CA ASN A 42 18.99 27.86 16.01
C ASN A 42 19.39 29.17 15.31
N ALA A 43 18.78 29.49 14.18
CA ALA A 43 19.04 30.73 13.45
C ALA A 43 18.48 31.96 14.21
N SER A 44 19.29 33.02 14.29
CA SER A 44 18.91 34.31 14.89
C SER A 44 18.09 35.21 13.95
N GLU A 45 17.63 34.67 12.82
CA GLU A 45 16.91 35.43 11.79
C GLU A 45 15.42 35.58 12.14
N ASN A 46 14.80 36.67 11.66
CA ASN A 46 13.37 36.94 11.85
C ASN A 46 12.52 36.07 10.89
N LYS A 47 12.54 34.76 11.10
CA LYS A 47 11.89 33.76 10.25
C LYS A 47 10.99 32.85 11.08
N ASN A 48 9.80 32.58 10.56
CA ASN A 48 8.93 31.53 11.06
C ASN A 48 9.15 30.27 10.24
N VAL A 49 9.38 29.13 10.90
CA VAL A 49 9.42 27.83 10.21
C VAL A 49 8.27 26.93 10.65
N ILE A 50 7.59 26.36 9.67
CA ILE A 50 6.42 25.51 9.83
C ILE A 50 6.68 24.17 9.15
N LEU A 51 6.55 23.08 9.89
CA LEU A 51 6.71 21.72 9.39
C LEU A 51 5.40 20.93 9.52
N PHE A 52 4.81 20.55 8.39
CA PHE A 52 3.69 19.62 8.33
C PHE A 52 4.21 18.18 8.17
N LEU A 53 3.94 17.34 9.16
CA LEU A 53 4.14 15.89 9.10
C LEU A 53 2.81 15.24 8.73
N VAL A 54 2.62 14.95 7.44
CA VAL A 54 1.36 14.49 6.87
C VAL A 54 1.39 12.99 6.62
N GLY A 55 0.39 12.26 7.10
CA GLY A 55 0.17 10.87 6.69
C GLY A 55 -0.72 10.09 7.66
N ALA A 56 -1.02 8.83 7.34
CA ALA A 56 -1.83 7.96 8.20
C ALA A 56 -1.19 7.67 9.58
N PRO A 57 -1.97 7.16 10.56
CA PRO A 57 -1.42 6.65 11.81
C PRO A 57 -0.40 5.54 11.58
N GLY A 58 0.68 5.51 12.37
CA GLY A 58 1.70 4.47 12.28
C GLY A 58 2.85 4.72 11.30
N ASN A 59 2.90 5.89 10.64
CA ASN A 59 3.97 6.27 9.69
C ASN A 59 5.14 7.05 10.34
N GLY A 60 5.21 7.14 11.67
CA GLY A 60 6.35 7.74 12.35
C GLY A 60 6.30 9.25 12.60
N LYS A 61 5.15 9.92 12.43
CA LYS A 61 4.98 11.36 12.73
C LYS A 61 5.53 11.74 14.11
N SER A 62 5.07 11.04 15.16
CA SER A 62 5.49 11.29 16.54
C SER A 62 6.98 11.04 16.76
N PHE A 63 7.57 10.07 16.05
CA PHE A 63 9.00 9.77 16.15
C PHE A 63 9.84 10.90 15.54
N ILE A 64 9.46 11.42 14.38
CA ILE A 64 10.12 12.57 13.75
C ILE A 64 9.98 13.82 14.64
N ALA A 65 8.78 14.09 15.16
CA ALA A 65 8.55 15.18 16.09
C ALA A 65 9.39 15.05 17.38
N LYS A 66 9.57 13.82 17.91
CA LYS A 66 10.46 13.56 19.05
C LYS A 66 11.91 13.92 18.73
N ARG A 67 12.44 13.53 17.56
CA ARG A 67 13.83 13.87 17.16
C ARG A 67 14.06 15.38 17.06
N VAL A 68 13.10 16.14 16.52
CA VAL A 68 13.20 17.61 16.50
C VAL A 68 13.13 18.18 17.93
N ARG A 69 12.27 17.63 18.79
CA ARG A 69 12.17 18.08 20.19
C ARG A 69 13.48 17.84 20.97
N GLU A 70 14.19 16.75 20.69
CA GLU A 70 15.47 16.44 21.34
C GLU A 70 16.55 17.51 21.11
N SER A 71 16.36 18.43 20.14
CA SER A 71 17.26 19.56 19.92
C SER A 71 16.92 20.82 20.75
N VAL A 72 15.85 20.83 21.55
CA VAL A 72 15.42 21.97 22.39
C VAL A 72 15.30 21.57 23.87
N ASP A 73 15.06 22.53 24.79
CA ASP A 73 14.88 22.18 26.22
C ASP A 73 13.66 21.23 26.36
N PRO A 74 13.84 20.06 26.98
CA PRO A 74 12.79 19.05 27.05
C PRO A 74 11.61 19.45 27.94
N ARG A 75 11.71 20.54 28.73
CA ARG A 75 10.64 20.98 29.63
C ARG A 75 9.62 21.85 28.89
N PRO A 76 8.36 21.40 28.73
CA PRO A 76 7.30 22.22 28.16
C PRO A 76 7.02 23.45 29.06
N LEU A 77 6.67 24.57 28.43
CA LEU A 77 6.32 25.82 29.11
C LEU A 77 5.04 25.69 29.96
N ASP A 78 4.13 24.81 29.55
CA ASP A 78 2.83 24.62 30.20
C ASP A 78 2.95 23.54 31.31
N ALA A 79 3.01 23.99 32.58
CA ALA A 79 3.24 23.14 33.76
C ALA A 79 2.13 22.09 34.04
N ASN A 80 0.98 22.17 33.34
CA ASN A 80 -0.17 21.26 33.51
C ASN A 80 -0.21 20.10 32.49
N VAL A 81 0.80 19.96 31.63
CA VAL A 81 0.86 18.96 30.53
C VAL A 81 1.26 17.55 31.00
N ARG A 82 1.05 17.21 32.29
CA ARG A 82 1.14 15.81 32.75
C ARG A 82 -0.07 14.95 32.38
N GLN A 83 -1.04 15.49 31.64
CA GLN A 83 -2.15 14.72 31.09
C GLN A 83 -1.75 14.15 29.73
N LEU A 84 -1.80 12.82 29.61
CA LEU A 84 -1.37 11.99 28.46
C LEU A 84 -1.95 12.36 27.07
N HIS A 85 -2.74 13.42 26.94
CA HIS A 85 -3.57 13.72 25.76
C HIS A 85 -3.74 15.23 25.45
N SER A 86 -2.76 16.10 25.73
CA SER A 86 -2.86 17.48 25.22
C SER A 86 -2.58 17.54 23.71
N ARG A 87 -3.40 18.28 22.96
CA ARG A 87 -3.26 18.49 21.51
C ARG A 87 -2.08 19.40 21.15
N ILE A 88 -1.75 20.36 22.02
CA ILE A 88 -0.70 21.36 21.78
C ILE A 88 0.36 21.27 22.89
N TYR A 89 1.63 21.23 22.49
CA TYR A 89 2.79 21.31 23.38
C TYR A 89 3.64 22.51 22.98
N ARG A 90 4.09 23.31 23.95
CA ARG A 90 4.95 24.49 23.70
C ARG A 90 6.28 24.34 24.43
N TYR A 91 7.38 24.49 23.69
CA TYR A 91 8.74 24.40 24.20
C TYR A 91 9.48 25.72 24.01
N PRO A 92 10.32 26.14 24.98
CA PRO A 92 11.15 27.33 24.79
C PRO A 92 12.31 27.05 23.83
N ILE A 93 12.68 28.05 23.03
CA ILE A 93 13.85 27.96 22.13
C ILE A 93 14.93 28.91 22.61
N GLY A 94 16.02 28.34 23.13
CA GLY A 94 17.19 29.11 23.56
C GLY A 94 16.85 30.18 24.63
N ARG A 95 17.36 31.41 24.42
CA ARG A 95 17.12 32.58 25.30
C ARG A 95 16.17 33.61 24.69
N ASP A 96 15.64 33.35 23.51
CA ASP A 96 14.69 34.25 22.84
C ASP A 96 13.27 34.01 23.37
N ASP A 97 12.38 34.99 23.24
CA ASP A 97 10.94 34.84 23.53
C ASP A 97 10.20 33.93 22.51
N ARG A 98 10.94 33.36 21.55
CA ARG A 98 10.41 32.44 20.53
C ARG A 98 10.15 31.05 21.10
N LYS A 99 9.12 30.40 20.56
CA LYS A 99 8.64 29.09 21.04
C LYS A 99 8.53 28.10 19.89
N LEU A 100 8.73 26.83 20.21
CA LEU A 100 8.36 25.71 19.35
C LEU A 100 7.00 25.19 19.79
N THR A 101 6.00 25.30 18.92
CA THR A 101 4.68 24.72 19.13
C THR A 101 4.60 23.39 18.38
N VAL A 102 4.18 22.33 19.05
CA VAL A 102 3.93 21.02 18.46
C VAL A 102 2.44 20.71 18.59
N VAL A 103 1.74 20.66 17.46
CA VAL A 103 0.34 20.24 17.39
C VAL A 103 0.32 18.74 17.11
N ASN A 104 0.00 17.94 18.12
CA ASN A 104 -0.09 16.50 18.03
C ASN A 104 -1.55 16.07 17.86
N ASP A 105 -1.78 15.17 16.90
CA ASP A 105 -3.09 14.62 16.57
C ASP A 105 -4.20 15.69 16.48
N ALA A 106 -4.22 16.41 15.36
CA ALA A 106 -5.18 17.48 15.10
C ALA A 106 -6.66 17.05 15.14
N THR A 107 -6.98 15.76 15.36
CA THR A 107 -8.36 15.24 15.53
C THR A 107 -8.96 15.44 16.92
N ILE A 108 -8.15 15.76 17.94
CA ILE A 108 -8.58 15.70 19.36
C ILE A 108 -9.73 16.67 19.71
N ASP A 109 -9.93 17.76 18.96
CA ASP A 109 -10.93 18.79 19.31
C ASP A 109 -12.19 18.83 18.43
N GLY A 110 -12.30 18.02 17.36
CA GLY A 110 -13.53 17.81 16.57
C GLY A 110 -14.18 19.03 15.89
N GLU A 111 -13.73 20.26 16.16
CA GLU A 111 -14.20 21.49 15.51
C GLU A 111 -13.38 21.77 14.23
N SER A 112 -14.03 22.21 13.16
CA SER A 112 -13.35 22.61 11.92
C SER A 112 -12.75 24.02 12.04
N GLY A 113 -11.52 24.18 11.54
CA GLY A 113 -10.82 25.48 11.52
C GLY A 113 -9.90 25.70 12.73
N VAL A 114 -9.74 24.71 13.61
CA VAL A 114 -8.89 24.86 14.81
C VAL A 114 -7.42 24.85 14.41
N LEU A 115 -7.01 23.93 13.52
CA LEU A 115 -5.63 23.90 13.03
C LEU A 115 -5.28 25.20 12.28
N THR A 116 -6.22 25.71 11.49
CA THR A 116 -6.08 26.99 10.79
C THR A 116 -5.77 28.13 11.76
N ARG A 117 -6.52 28.23 12.86
CA ARG A 117 -6.31 29.26 13.90
C ARG A 117 -4.99 29.10 14.63
N ASP A 118 -4.59 27.87 14.95
CA ASP A 118 -3.31 27.60 15.62
C ASP A 118 -2.13 28.07 14.74
N ILE A 119 -2.21 27.85 13.43
CA ILE A 119 -1.19 28.32 12.49
C ILE A 119 -1.15 29.85 12.46
N ASP A 120 -2.31 30.50 12.36
CA ASP A 120 -2.38 31.97 12.38
C ASP A 120 -1.81 32.54 13.69
N GLU A 121 -2.10 31.94 14.84
CA GLU A 121 -1.58 32.36 16.14
C GLU A 121 -0.04 32.24 16.20
N VAL A 122 0.51 31.11 15.76
CA VAL A 122 1.98 30.90 15.72
C VAL A 122 2.65 31.93 14.81
N VAL A 123 2.07 32.17 13.62
CA VAL A 123 2.63 33.15 12.70
C VAL A 123 2.59 34.53 13.32
N LEU A 124 1.48 34.94 13.95
CA LEU A 124 1.39 36.22 14.65
C LEU A 124 2.40 36.36 15.80
N GLN A 125 2.68 35.28 16.53
CA GLN A 125 3.62 35.24 17.66
C GLN A 125 5.09 35.09 17.25
N ASN A 126 5.40 35.07 15.95
CA ASN A 126 6.75 34.87 15.42
C ASN A 126 7.42 33.58 15.97
N SER A 127 6.64 32.51 16.05
CA SER A 127 7.05 31.22 16.62
C SER A 127 7.18 30.14 15.55
N HIS A 128 7.71 28.99 15.94
CA HIS A 128 7.90 27.83 15.07
C HIS A 128 6.83 26.77 15.33
N LEU A 129 6.51 25.97 14.32
CA LEU A 129 5.41 25.00 14.40
C LEU A 129 5.74 23.67 13.74
N ILE A 130 5.42 22.58 14.45
CA ILE A 130 5.34 21.22 13.90
C ILE A 130 3.89 20.77 14.00
N VAL A 131 3.33 20.31 12.88
CA VAL A 131 1.96 19.83 12.78
C VAL A 131 1.95 18.34 12.43
N ASN A 132 1.54 17.49 13.37
CA ASN A 132 1.29 16.07 13.10
C ASN A 132 -0.17 15.89 12.66
N VAL A 133 -0.39 15.62 11.36
CA VAL A 133 -1.74 15.64 10.79
C VAL A 133 -2.00 14.47 9.84
N ASN A 134 -3.23 13.98 9.86
CA ASN A 134 -3.72 13.00 8.90
C ASN A 134 -4.34 13.73 7.70
N ARG A 135 -4.25 13.17 6.48
CA ARG A 135 -4.83 13.79 5.27
C ARG A 135 -6.32 14.12 5.38
N GLY A 136 -7.09 13.29 6.10
CA GLY A 136 -8.53 13.53 6.34
C GLY A 136 -8.79 14.83 7.10
N VAL A 137 -8.01 15.11 8.13
CA VAL A 137 -8.12 16.35 8.92
C VAL A 137 -7.82 17.58 8.08
N LEU A 138 -6.79 17.50 7.22
CA LEU A 138 -6.51 18.59 6.29
C LEU A 138 -7.72 18.88 5.38
N GLN A 139 -8.42 17.85 4.89
CA GLN A 139 -9.63 18.04 4.07
C GLN A 139 -10.82 18.59 4.88
N GLU A 140 -10.97 18.16 6.14
CA GLU A 140 -12.01 18.67 7.04
C GLU A 140 -11.80 20.15 7.35
N GLU A 141 -10.56 20.58 7.59
CA GLU A 141 -10.20 21.99 7.81
C GLU A 141 -10.51 22.88 6.61
N LEU A 142 -10.45 22.34 5.38
CA LEU A 142 -10.82 23.07 4.16
C LEU A 142 -12.32 23.36 4.04
N SER A 143 -13.16 22.77 4.89
CA SER A 143 -14.58 23.13 4.96
C SER A 143 -14.82 24.45 5.72
N SER A 144 -13.81 24.97 6.41
CA SER A 144 -13.92 26.24 7.12
C SER A 144 -14.06 27.43 6.15
N LEU A 145 -14.85 28.44 6.54
CA LEU A 145 -15.13 29.63 5.72
C LEU A 145 -14.07 30.74 5.90
N GLN A 146 -12.94 30.47 6.56
CA GLN A 146 -11.93 31.48 6.87
C GLN A 146 -10.90 31.54 5.75
N ASN A 147 -10.64 32.74 5.21
CA ASN A 147 -9.57 32.97 4.23
C ASN A 147 -8.37 33.64 4.89
N SER A 148 -7.69 32.89 5.78
CA SER A 148 -6.47 33.34 6.49
C SER A 148 -5.20 32.72 5.89
N LEU A 149 -4.03 33.15 6.36
CA LEU A 149 -2.76 32.54 5.95
C LEU A 149 -2.70 31.07 6.38
N GLY A 150 -3.14 30.75 7.60
CA GLY A 150 -3.27 29.38 8.09
C GLY A 150 -4.13 28.52 7.18
N PHE A 151 -5.26 29.06 6.70
CA PHE A 151 -6.15 28.34 5.78
C PHE A 151 -5.45 28.06 4.45
N GLN A 152 -4.72 29.05 3.91
CA GLN A 152 -3.97 28.85 2.67
C GLN A 152 -2.85 27.83 2.86
N LEU A 153 -2.09 27.87 3.95
CA LEU A 153 -1.06 26.87 4.24
C LEU A 153 -1.64 25.46 4.40
N VAL A 154 -2.81 25.31 5.03
CA VAL A 154 -3.55 24.04 5.08
C VAL A 154 -3.98 23.61 3.68
N ARG A 155 -4.54 24.51 2.87
CA ARG A 155 -4.92 24.26 1.47
C ARG A 155 -3.73 23.84 0.62
N TRP A 156 -2.57 24.46 0.82
CA TRP A 156 -1.33 24.11 0.16
C TRP A 156 -0.88 22.70 0.58
N ALA A 157 -0.79 22.42 1.89
CA ALA A 157 -0.41 21.10 2.40
C ALA A 157 -1.42 20.00 2.00
N ALA A 158 -2.68 20.34 1.81
CA ALA A 158 -3.74 19.42 1.38
C ALA A 158 -3.81 19.22 -0.14
N SER A 159 -3.31 20.16 -0.94
CA SER A 159 -3.45 20.11 -2.40
C SER A 159 -2.48 19.12 -3.04
N ASP A 160 -2.85 18.65 -4.22
CA ASP A 160 -2.00 17.87 -5.13
C ASP A 160 -1.24 18.78 -6.12
N GLY A 161 -1.12 20.08 -5.82
CA GLY A 161 -0.53 21.08 -6.70
C GLY A 161 -1.44 21.54 -7.85
N SER A 162 -2.70 21.07 -7.94
CA SER A 162 -3.64 21.47 -9.00
C SER A 162 -4.52 22.68 -8.66
N ARG A 163 -4.59 23.07 -7.39
CA ARG A 163 -5.46 24.16 -6.92
C ARG A 163 -4.69 25.47 -6.86
N GLU A 164 -5.24 26.52 -7.47
CA GLU A 164 -4.72 27.89 -7.32
C GLU A 164 -4.58 28.22 -5.84
N PHE A 165 -3.38 28.66 -5.46
CA PHE A 165 -3.04 29.13 -4.12
C PHE A 165 -3.35 30.63 -4.08
N LEU A 166 -4.29 31.05 -3.24
CA LEU A 166 -4.76 32.44 -3.18
C LEU A 166 -4.31 33.06 -1.87
N LEU A 167 -3.13 33.69 -1.88
CA LEU A 167 -2.59 34.31 -0.68
C LEU A 167 -3.50 35.46 -0.18
N PRO A 168 -3.59 35.67 1.15
CA PRO A 168 -4.18 36.89 1.71
C PRO A 168 -3.36 38.12 1.29
N ASP A 169 -4.01 39.29 1.29
CA ASP A 169 -3.33 40.56 1.04
C ASP A 169 -2.14 40.74 1.99
N GLY A 170 -0.97 41.09 1.43
CA GLY A 170 0.26 41.33 2.20
C GLY A 170 1.26 40.17 2.21
N PHE A 171 1.00 39.05 1.54
CA PHE A 171 1.95 37.96 1.36
C PHE A 171 2.22 37.68 -0.12
N GLU A 172 3.47 37.35 -0.43
CA GLU A 172 3.91 36.90 -1.76
C GLU A 172 4.66 35.58 -1.66
N VAL A 173 4.48 34.69 -2.65
CA VAL A 173 5.29 33.47 -2.79
C VAL A 173 6.61 33.83 -3.45
N GLU A 174 7.72 33.73 -2.72
CA GLU A 174 9.04 33.89 -3.32
C GLU A 174 9.47 32.62 -4.06
N VAL A 175 9.24 31.47 -3.42
CA VAL A 175 9.60 30.14 -3.97
C VAL A 175 8.60 29.09 -3.52
N GLU A 176 8.17 28.24 -4.45
CA GLU A 176 7.47 26.98 -4.16
C GLU A 176 8.20 25.81 -4.86
N ARG A 177 8.39 24.71 -4.13
CA ARG A 177 9.05 23.48 -4.59
C ARG A 177 8.20 22.26 -4.31
N GLY A 178 8.35 21.28 -5.20
CA GLY A 178 7.64 20.00 -5.13
C GLY A 178 6.29 20.04 -5.85
N THR A 179 5.84 18.86 -6.25
CA THR A 179 4.55 18.63 -6.93
C THR A 179 3.66 17.72 -6.08
N GLY A 180 2.40 17.52 -6.48
CA GLY A 180 1.48 16.60 -5.77
C GLY A 180 1.94 15.13 -5.66
N SER A 181 2.95 14.73 -6.43
CA SER A 181 3.55 13.38 -6.36
C SER A 181 4.83 13.32 -5.53
N SER A 182 5.31 14.46 -5.01
CA SER A 182 6.55 14.53 -4.24
C SER A 182 6.31 14.15 -2.77
N ALA A 183 7.26 13.45 -2.15
CA ALA A 183 7.23 13.21 -0.69
C ALA A 183 7.40 14.50 0.12
N ILE A 184 8.00 15.53 -0.47
CA ILE A 184 8.25 16.82 0.17
C ILE A 184 7.76 17.93 -0.73
N ARG A 185 7.09 18.91 -0.10
CA ARG A 185 6.83 20.22 -0.68
C ARG A 185 7.38 21.29 0.25
N ALA A 186 7.91 22.34 -0.33
CA ALA A 186 8.50 23.44 0.42
C ALA A 186 8.06 24.76 -0.19
N MET A 187 7.86 25.77 0.65
CA MET A 187 7.47 27.11 0.24
C MET A 187 8.15 28.14 1.12
N ASN A 188 8.53 29.27 0.52
CA ASN A 188 8.94 30.47 1.24
C ASN A 188 7.99 31.62 0.87
N LEU A 189 7.39 32.21 1.90
CA LEU A 189 6.48 33.34 1.80
C LEU A 189 7.12 34.58 2.40
N LEU A 190 6.98 35.72 1.73
CA LEU A 190 7.42 37.02 2.23
C LEU A 190 6.22 37.89 2.60
N GLU A 191 6.21 38.39 3.84
CA GLU A 191 5.25 39.39 4.30
C GLU A 191 5.70 40.77 3.82
N THR A 192 4.97 41.36 2.87
CA THR A 192 5.38 42.57 2.14
C THR A 192 5.53 43.80 3.03
N ALA A 193 4.76 43.89 4.12
CA ALA A 193 4.79 45.03 5.04
C ALA A 193 5.97 45.00 6.02
N SER A 194 6.39 43.83 6.48
CA SER A 194 7.39 43.65 7.54
C SER A 194 8.73 43.13 7.02
N GLY A 195 8.76 42.55 5.81
CA GLY A 195 9.90 41.82 5.27
C GLY A 195 10.15 40.48 5.97
N ARG A 196 9.21 40.01 6.80
CA ARG A 196 9.33 38.73 7.52
C ARG A 196 9.08 37.56 6.57
N ALA A 197 9.89 36.51 6.70
CA ALA A 197 9.73 35.29 5.93
C ALA A 197 9.01 34.19 6.74
N VAL A 198 8.10 33.47 6.09
CA VAL A 198 7.45 32.26 6.60
C VAL A 198 7.84 31.10 5.69
N MET A 199 8.67 30.20 6.19
CA MET A 199 9.08 29.00 5.47
C MET A 199 8.21 27.83 5.92
N ALA A 200 7.56 27.16 4.97
CA ALA A 200 6.70 26.02 5.23
C ALA A 200 7.20 24.79 4.47
N VAL A 201 7.31 23.65 5.16
CA VAL A 201 7.66 22.36 4.57
C VAL A 201 6.57 21.34 4.92
N ALA A 202 6.07 20.62 3.92
CA ALA A 202 5.17 19.50 4.10
C ALA A 202 5.87 18.20 3.70
N LEU A 203 6.06 17.32 4.68
CA LEU A 203 6.62 15.98 4.52
C LEU A 203 5.49 14.95 4.58
N TYR A 204 5.25 14.28 3.46
CA TYR A 204 4.21 13.27 3.28
C TYR A 204 4.79 11.87 3.54
N LEU A 205 4.64 11.40 4.78
CA LEU A 205 5.19 10.11 5.24
C LEU A 205 4.49 8.90 4.62
N ASP A 206 3.33 9.11 4.02
CA ASP A 206 2.56 8.09 3.30
C ASP A 206 2.66 8.27 1.77
N ALA A 207 3.58 9.09 1.24
CA ALA A 207 3.65 9.35 -0.20
C ALA A 207 4.20 8.17 -1.03
N HIS A 208 5.04 7.33 -0.43
CA HIS A 208 5.74 6.24 -1.12
C HIS A 208 5.57 4.93 -0.36
N SER A 209 5.63 3.81 -1.08
CA SER A 209 5.59 2.48 -0.48
C SER A 209 6.87 2.17 0.27
N LEU A 210 6.77 1.44 1.38
CA LEU A 210 7.93 0.92 2.12
C LEU A 210 8.68 -0.17 1.34
N PHE A 211 8.06 -0.74 0.30
CA PHE A 211 8.65 -1.78 -0.54
C PHE A 211 9.28 -1.23 -1.81
N GLU A 212 9.41 0.09 -1.97
CA GLU A 212 10.08 0.73 -3.11
C GLU A 212 11.32 1.48 -2.63
N ILE A 213 12.27 1.66 -3.55
CA ILE A 213 13.44 2.52 -3.31
C ILE A 213 12.93 3.96 -3.17
N GLN A 214 13.27 4.57 -2.04
CA GLN A 214 12.85 5.94 -1.75
C GLN A 214 13.56 6.94 -2.67
N PRO A 215 12.90 8.01 -3.11
CA PRO A 215 13.55 9.07 -3.86
C PRO A 215 14.58 9.79 -2.98
N GLU A 216 15.60 10.32 -3.62
CA GLU A 216 16.61 11.15 -3.00
C GLU A 216 16.02 12.54 -2.75
N VAL A 217 16.32 13.07 -1.57
CA VAL A 217 15.97 14.42 -1.17
C VAL A 217 17.29 15.14 -0.90
N ARG A 218 17.35 16.42 -1.24
CA ARG A 218 18.51 17.28 -0.98
C ARG A 218 18.07 18.67 -0.54
N MET A 219 19.00 19.46 -0.05
CA MET A 219 18.80 20.89 0.15
C MET A 219 18.99 21.61 -1.18
N ALA A 220 18.04 22.46 -1.56
CA ALA A 220 18.19 23.35 -2.70
C ALA A 220 19.26 24.42 -2.40
N ASP A 221 20.00 24.82 -3.43
CA ASP A 221 21.07 25.82 -3.33
C ASP A 221 20.51 27.22 -3.00
N ASP A 222 19.29 27.51 -3.46
CA ASP A 222 18.58 28.76 -3.21
C ASP A 222 17.56 28.60 -2.07
N TYR A 223 17.54 29.57 -1.15
CA TYR A 223 16.68 29.62 0.05
C TYR A 223 16.85 28.47 1.05
N HIS A 224 17.76 27.52 0.81
CA HIS A 224 18.02 26.36 1.66
C HIS A 224 16.73 25.62 2.04
N LEU A 225 15.89 25.32 1.04
CA LEU A 225 14.67 24.53 1.22
C LEU A 225 14.89 23.09 0.79
N PRO A 226 14.30 22.10 1.48
CA PRO A 226 14.37 20.71 1.06
C PRO A 226 13.59 20.49 -0.24
N GLU A 227 14.17 19.72 -1.16
CA GLU A 227 13.54 19.33 -2.42
C GLU A 227 13.79 17.86 -2.76
N GLN A 228 12.84 17.26 -3.45
CA GLN A 228 13.00 15.91 -3.98
C GLN A 228 13.88 15.95 -5.25
N ALA A 229 15.09 15.40 -5.15
CA ALA A 229 16.09 15.42 -6.22
C ALA A 229 15.85 14.35 -7.29
N SER A 230 15.31 13.19 -6.91
CA SER A 230 15.05 12.09 -7.84
C SER A 230 13.58 11.71 -7.92
N ARG A 231 13.13 11.23 -9.09
CA ARG A 231 11.73 10.85 -9.30
C ARG A 231 11.44 9.51 -8.63
N TYR A 232 10.26 9.42 -8.02
CA TYR A 232 9.73 8.15 -7.54
C TYR A 232 9.36 7.25 -8.72
N GLN A 233 9.73 5.97 -8.65
CA GLN A 233 9.40 4.96 -9.64
C GLN A 233 8.96 3.67 -8.96
N ILE A 234 7.96 3.01 -9.54
CA ILE A 234 7.52 1.69 -9.10
C ILE A 234 8.36 0.66 -9.87
N ALA A 235 9.19 -0.10 -9.16
CA ALA A 235 10.06 -1.07 -9.83
C ALA A 235 9.23 -2.17 -10.53
N ARG A 236 9.67 -2.59 -11.72
CA ARG A 236 9.09 -3.75 -12.41
C ARG A 236 9.30 -5.02 -11.57
N LEU A 237 8.33 -5.93 -11.58
CA LEU A 237 8.32 -7.14 -10.74
C LEU A 237 9.62 -7.95 -10.87
N ASN A 238 10.16 -8.13 -12.08
CA ASN A 238 11.40 -8.88 -12.30
C ASN A 238 12.64 -8.25 -11.62
N LYS A 239 12.70 -6.93 -11.48
CA LYS A 239 13.80 -6.24 -10.77
C LYS A 239 13.70 -6.41 -9.25
N ARG A 240 12.47 -6.55 -8.73
CA ARG A 240 12.18 -6.63 -7.30
C ARG A 240 12.58 -7.95 -6.67
N LYS A 241 12.58 -9.03 -7.45
CA LYS A 241 12.93 -10.41 -7.04
C LYS A 241 14.43 -10.62 -6.75
N THR A 242 15.15 -9.56 -6.36
CA THR A 242 16.59 -9.62 -6.04
C THR A 242 16.83 -9.15 -4.61
N PRO A 243 17.69 -9.83 -3.83
CA PRO A 243 18.06 -9.39 -2.48
C PRO A 243 18.62 -7.96 -2.46
N GLU A 244 19.33 -7.59 -3.51
CA GLU A 244 19.98 -6.29 -3.65
C GLU A 244 18.98 -5.16 -3.79
N PHE A 245 17.89 -5.37 -4.54
CA PHE A 245 16.76 -4.43 -4.55
C PHE A 245 16.09 -4.36 -3.18
N ALA A 246 15.74 -5.51 -2.59
CA ALA A 246 15.04 -5.59 -1.32
C ALA A 246 15.78 -4.85 -0.18
N SER A 247 17.10 -5.06 -0.07
CA SER A 247 17.95 -4.44 0.95
C SER A 247 18.01 -2.92 0.92
N ARG A 248 17.67 -2.30 -0.23
CA ARG A 248 17.63 -0.84 -0.42
C ARG A 248 16.26 -0.23 -0.13
N THR A 249 15.26 -1.05 0.15
CA THR A 249 13.90 -0.57 0.50
C THR A 249 13.77 -0.41 2.02
N PRO A 250 12.92 0.52 2.50
CA PRO A 250 12.62 0.64 3.92
C PRO A 250 12.18 -0.68 4.57
N ALA A 251 11.35 -1.45 3.87
CA ALA A 251 10.87 -2.74 4.36
C ALA A 251 11.98 -3.78 4.49
N GLY A 252 12.96 -3.81 3.57
CA GLY A 252 14.09 -4.74 3.66
C GLY A 252 15.12 -4.39 4.73
N VAL A 253 15.35 -3.10 5.00
CA VAL A 253 16.16 -2.68 6.15
C VAL A 253 15.47 -3.06 7.45
N PHE A 254 14.17 -2.80 7.53
CA PHE A 254 13.36 -3.12 8.71
C PHE A 254 13.25 -4.63 8.94
N SER A 255 13.05 -5.42 7.88
CA SER A 255 12.94 -6.88 7.98
C SER A 255 14.20 -7.51 8.54
N LYS A 256 15.37 -7.06 8.10
CA LYS A 256 16.65 -7.55 8.60
C LYS A 256 16.74 -7.38 10.11
N LEU A 257 16.41 -6.19 10.62
CA LEU A 257 16.43 -5.92 12.07
C LEU A 257 15.46 -6.82 12.84
N VAL A 258 14.26 -7.06 12.31
CA VAL A 258 13.27 -7.95 12.95
C VAL A 258 13.72 -9.41 12.93
N ILE A 259 14.21 -9.91 11.79
CA ILE A 259 14.62 -11.30 11.66
C ILE A 259 15.87 -11.59 12.47
N ASP A 260 16.86 -10.68 12.49
CA ASP A 260 18.05 -10.80 13.33
C ASP A 260 17.62 -10.92 14.80
N TRP A 261 16.77 -10.01 15.27
CA TRP A 261 16.24 -10.01 16.65
C TRP A 261 15.47 -11.29 17.01
N VAL A 262 14.64 -11.82 16.11
CA VAL A 262 13.86 -13.04 16.36
C VAL A 262 14.74 -14.29 16.30
N SER A 263 15.71 -14.34 15.39
CA SER A 263 16.60 -15.48 15.21
C SER A 263 17.46 -15.77 16.44
N GLU A 264 17.88 -14.72 17.16
CA GLU A 264 18.61 -14.85 18.44
C GLU A 264 17.77 -15.52 19.55
N SER A 265 16.45 -15.52 19.41
CA SER A 265 15.51 -16.08 20.38
C SER A 265 15.03 -17.50 20.01
N LEU A 266 15.55 -18.10 18.93
CA LEU A 266 15.15 -19.43 18.49
C LEU A 266 15.76 -20.54 19.38
N PRO A 267 15.00 -21.61 19.66
CA PRO A 267 15.49 -22.73 20.46
C PRO A 267 16.46 -23.58 19.64
N SER A 268 17.51 -24.12 20.29
CA SER A 268 18.57 -24.88 19.61
C SER A 268 18.16 -26.30 19.16
N SER A 269 17.02 -26.81 19.61
CA SER A 269 16.44 -28.08 19.15
C SER A 269 14.95 -27.85 18.84
N SER A 270 14.61 -27.82 17.56
CA SER A 270 13.23 -27.65 17.11
C SER A 270 12.61 -29.00 16.74
N ASP A 271 11.33 -29.14 17.07
CA ASP A 271 10.49 -30.21 16.52
C ASP A 271 10.39 -30.01 14.99
N PRO A 272 10.54 -31.07 14.16
CA PRO A 272 10.39 -30.93 12.71
C PRO A 272 9.03 -30.37 12.28
N LEU A 273 7.99 -30.48 13.12
CA LEU A 273 6.66 -29.91 12.87
C LEU A 273 6.39 -28.62 13.67
N ASP A 274 7.43 -27.89 14.10
CA ASP A 274 7.27 -26.53 14.61
C ASP A 274 7.13 -25.53 13.44
N PRO A 275 5.92 -24.99 13.18
CA PRO A 275 5.72 -24.06 12.07
C PRO A 275 6.42 -22.71 12.30
N PHE A 276 6.67 -22.31 13.55
CA PHE A 276 7.26 -21.00 13.87
C PHE A 276 8.76 -20.99 13.59
N VAL A 277 9.45 -22.07 13.93
CA VAL A 277 10.87 -22.23 13.58
C VAL A 277 11.01 -22.32 12.06
N ALA A 278 10.20 -23.14 11.39
CA ALA A 278 10.18 -23.22 9.93
C ALA A 278 9.93 -21.85 9.27
N ASN A 279 9.08 -21.01 9.88
CA ASN A 279 8.82 -19.65 9.37
C ASN A 279 10.06 -18.77 9.42
N VAL A 280 10.76 -18.75 10.55
CA VAL A 280 11.98 -17.95 10.69
C VAL A 280 13.09 -18.51 9.79
N GLU A 281 13.25 -19.83 9.68
CA GLU A 281 14.22 -20.47 8.78
C GLU A 281 14.04 -20.01 7.32
N SER A 282 12.81 -20.00 6.82
CA SER A 282 12.54 -19.50 5.47
C SER A 282 12.82 -17.99 5.33
N LEU A 283 12.48 -17.20 6.35
CA LEU A 283 12.69 -15.75 6.34
C LEU A 283 14.16 -15.35 6.47
N LEU A 284 15.04 -16.24 6.93
CA LEU A 284 16.49 -15.99 6.93
C LEU A 284 17.08 -15.87 5.52
N SER A 285 16.43 -16.44 4.48
CA SER A 285 16.87 -16.28 3.10
C SER A 285 16.53 -14.88 2.55
N PRO A 286 17.53 -14.11 2.10
CA PRO A 286 17.30 -12.81 1.47
C PRO A 286 16.47 -12.90 0.18
N GLU A 287 16.58 -14.00 -0.57
CA GLU A 287 15.80 -14.27 -1.78
C GLU A 287 14.31 -14.45 -1.44
N VAL A 288 14.01 -15.23 -0.40
CA VAL A 288 12.63 -15.41 0.08
C VAL A 288 12.04 -14.09 0.54
N GLN A 289 12.82 -13.26 1.25
CA GLN A 289 12.38 -11.91 1.65
C GLN A 289 12.10 -11.00 0.43
N ALA A 290 12.96 -11.02 -0.59
CA ALA A 290 12.75 -10.22 -1.81
C ALA A 290 11.46 -10.63 -2.55
N ASN A 291 11.19 -11.94 -2.61
CA ASN A 291 9.99 -12.47 -3.24
C ASN A 291 8.72 -12.19 -2.43
N LEU A 292 8.80 -12.29 -1.10
CA LEU A 292 7.76 -11.84 -0.18
C LEU A 292 7.42 -10.35 -0.38
N PHE A 293 8.42 -9.46 -0.40
CA PHE A 293 8.18 -8.03 -0.62
C PHE A 293 7.65 -7.70 -2.01
N THR A 294 7.93 -8.56 -2.99
CA THR A 294 7.30 -8.47 -4.30
C THR A 294 5.81 -8.79 -4.20
N LEU A 295 5.43 -9.88 -3.51
CA LEU A 295 4.03 -10.26 -3.30
C LEU A 295 3.23 -9.21 -2.52
N VAL A 296 3.79 -8.73 -1.40
CA VAL A 296 3.10 -7.74 -0.57
C VAL A 296 2.91 -6.43 -1.34
N ARG A 297 3.90 -6.07 -2.17
CA ARG A 297 3.77 -4.91 -3.06
C ARG A 297 2.68 -5.10 -4.11
N CYS A 298 2.55 -6.29 -4.69
CA CYS A 298 1.42 -6.65 -5.56
C CYS A 298 0.08 -6.45 -4.82
N GLY A 299 0.00 -6.87 -3.55
CA GLY A 299 -1.16 -6.64 -2.69
C GLY A 299 -1.47 -5.15 -2.45
N GLU A 300 -0.45 -4.31 -2.23
CA GLU A 300 -0.65 -2.85 -2.10
C GLU A 300 -1.24 -2.22 -3.37
N ILE A 301 -0.75 -2.65 -4.54
CA ILE A 301 -1.23 -2.17 -5.84
C ILE A 301 -2.68 -2.62 -6.06
N ALA A 302 -2.98 -3.91 -5.87
CA ALA A 302 -4.32 -4.46 -6.04
C ALA A 302 -5.34 -3.90 -5.03
N GLY A 303 -4.88 -3.63 -3.81
CA GLY A 303 -5.67 -3.04 -2.73
C GLY A 303 -5.79 -1.52 -2.76
N ALA A 304 -5.04 -0.83 -3.65
CA ALA A 304 -4.91 0.62 -3.70
C ALA A 304 -4.60 1.24 -2.31
N LYS A 305 -3.80 0.53 -1.51
CA LYS A 305 -3.49 0.91 -0.13
C LYS A 305 -2.05 0.51 0.21
N ARG A 306 -1.30 1.48 0.69
CA ARG A 306 0.07 1.31 1.17
C ARG A 306 0.07 0.89 2.64
N LEU A 307 1.02 0.02 2.98
CA LEU A 307 1.28 -0.38 4.35
C LEU A 307 2.09 0.72 5.06
N SER A 308 1.59 1.09 6.23
CA SER A 308 2.36 1.81 7.24
C SER A 308 3.36 0.87 7.93
N TYR A 309 4.32 1.44 8.64
CA TYR A 309 5.22 0.63 9.47
C TYR A 309 4.48 -0.17 10.55
N ARG A 310 3.34 0.33 11.04
CA ARG A 310 2.44 -0.42 11.92
C ARG A 310 1.98 -1.72 11.28
N GLU A 311 1.57 -1.63 10.03
CA GLU A 311 1.06 -2.79 9.30
C GLU A 311 2.19 -3.68 8.83
N LEU A 312 3.39 -3.14 8.57
CA LEU A 312 4.60 -3.91 8.33
C LEU A 312 5.00 -4.74 9.56
N TRP A 313 4.92 -4.17 10.76
CA TRP A 313 5.06 -4.94 12.01
C TRP A 313 4.01 -6.05 12.11
N GLY A 314 2.74 -5.71 11.83
CA GLY A 314 1.65 -6.69 11.82
C GLY A 314 1.85 -7.80 10.78
N LEU A 315 2.47 -7.50 9.65
CA LEU A 315 2.86 -8.48 8.64
C LEU A 315 3.90 -9.45 9.20
N PHE A 316 4.98 -8.98 9.82
CA PHE A 316 5.98 -9.87 10.40
C PHE A 316 5.44 -10.72 11.54
N ASP A 317 4.53 -10.18 12.36
CA ASP A 317 3.82 -10.96 13.38
C ASP A 317 3.02 -12.11 12.73
N VAL A 318 2.27 -11.85 11.65
CA VAL A 318 1.55 -12.90 10.90
C VAL A 318 2.51 -13.90 10.23
N LEU A 319 3.61 -13.44 9.66
CA LEU A 319 4.57 -14.32 8.97
C LEU A 319 5.32 -15.22 9.94
N ILE A 320 5.64 -14.74 11.14
CA ILE A 320 6.38 -15.51 12.14
C ILE A 320 5.42 -16.41 12.92
N CYS A 321 4.33 -15.84 13.45
CA CYS A 321 3.41 -16.50 14.39
C CYS A 321 2.17 -17.13 13.72
N GLY A 322 1.99 -16.98 12.41
CA GLY A 322 0.79 -17.41 11.70
C GLY A 322 -0.45 -16.54 12.00
N SER A 323 -1.59 -16.89 11.38
CA SER A 323 -2.86 -16.16 11.55
C SER A 323 -3.48 -16.39 12.93
N TYR A 324 -3.53 -15.38 13.81
CA TYR A 324 -4.17 -15.52 15.13
C TYR A 324 -5.66 -15.86 15.00
N ASP A 325 -6.11 -16.87 15.74
CA ASP A 325 -7.53 -17.10 15.96
C ASP A 325 -8.07 -15.97 16.84
N SER A 326 -9.33 -15.60 16.61
CA SER A 326 -10.06 -14.56 17.35
C SER A 326 -10.27 -14.86 18.84
N ASP A 327 -9.73 -15.95 19.36
CA ASP A 327 -9.84 -16.38 20.75
C ASP A 327 -8.92 -15.56 21.67
N GLY A 328 -9.33 -14.31 21.91
CA GLY A 328 -9.32 -13.52 23.17
C GLY A 328 -8.13 -13.54 24.15
N GLY A 329 -7.11 -14.37 23.99
CA GLY A 329 -5.97 -14.52 24.87
C GLY A 329 -4.69 -14.65 24.03
N ARG A 330 -3.78 -13.71 24.21
CA ARG A 330 -2.46 -13.73 23.57
C ARG A 330 -1.59 -14.82 24.21
N LYS A 331 -1.79 -16.08 23.82
CA LYS A 331 -0.84 -17.16 24.12
C LYS A 331 0.45 -16.91 23.34
N SER A 332 1.59 -17.21 23.94
CA SER A 332 2.87 -17.19 23.20
C SER A 332 2.87 -18.29 22.10
N PRO A 333 3.68 -18.17 21.04
CA PRO A 333 3.79 -19.23 20.01
C PRO A 333 4.05 -20.62 20.62
N TYR A 334 4.92 -20.70 21.64
CA TYR A 334 5.20 -21.95 22.35
C TYR A 334 4.01 -22.49 23.14
N GLU A 335 3.27 -21.62 23.84
CA GLU A 335 2.04 -22.02 24.52
C GLU A 335 0.99 -22.53 23.53
N TRP A 336 0.90 -21.89 22.36
CA TRP A 336 0.01 -22.35 21.29
C TRP A 336 0.44 -23.72 20.77
N LEU A 337 1.72 -23.90 20.41
CA LEU A 337 2.23 -25.18 19.92
C LEU A 337 2.01 -26.28 20.95
N SER A 338 2.36 -26.05 22.22
CA SER A 338 2.17 -27.03 23.29
C SER A 338 0.71 -27.46 23.48
N ALA A 339 -0.25 -26.59 23.14
CA ALA A 339 -1.68 -26.88 23.26
C ALA A 339 -2.27 -27.63 22.05
N HIS A 340 -1.61 -27.57 20.89
CA HIS A 340 -2.10 -28.17 19.63
C HIS A 340 -1.19 -29.29 19.10
N TRP A 341 -0.05 -29.51 19.76
CA TRP A 341 0.90 -30.56 19.43
C TRP A 341 0.44 -31.92 19.98
N THR A 342 0.47 -32.94 19.12
CA THR A 342 0.35 -34.34 19.53
C THR A 342 1.28 -35.22 18.70
N ALA A 343 1.94 -36.18 19.34
CA ALA A 343 2.88 -37.08 18.66
C ALA A 343 2.16 -38.03 17.69
N GLU A 344 0.97 -38.50 18.08
CA GLU A 344 0.15 -39.47 17.35
C GLU A 344 -1.33 -39.03 17.42
N PRO A 345 -1.79 -38.16 16.49
CA PRO A 345 -3.22 -37.86 16.39
C PRO A 345 -3.98 -39.10 15.92
N ASP A 346 -5.25 -39.23 16.34
CA ASP A 346 -6.15 -40.26 15.84
C ASP A 346 -6.29 -40.14 14.31
N GLU A 347 -6.40 -41.28 13.60
CA GLU A 347 -6.43 -41.33 12.13
C GLU A 347 -7.57 -40.46 11.54
N ALA A 348 -8.70 -40.38 12.26
CA ALA A 348 -9.86 -39.55 11.89
C ALA A 348 -9.63 -38.04 12.08
N GLU A 349 -8.71 -37.64 12.97
CA GLU A 349 -8.42 -36.22 13.28
C GLU A 349 -7.10 -35.75 12.64
N GLN A 350 -6.34 -36.66 12.06
CA GLN A 350 -5.01 -36.39 11.52
C GLN A 350 -5.03 -35.32 10.42
N PHE A 351 -6.05 -35.31 9.54
CA PHE A 351 -6.16 -34.28 8.50
C PHE A 351 -6.36 -32.89 9.10
N GLU A 352 -7.29 -32.73 10.05
CA GLU A 352 -7.60 -31.43 10.62
C GLU A 352 -6.47 -30.90 11.50
N TRP A 353 -5.77 -31.80 12.18
CA TRP A 353 -4.54 -31.47 12.91
C TRP A 353 -3.42 -30.97 11.98
N LEU A 354 -3.17 -31.66 10.86
CA LEU A 354 -2.19 -31.23 9.85
C LEU A 354 -2.55 -29.86 9.26
N LYS A 355 -3.83 -29.64 8.98
CA LYS A 355 -4.37 -28.39 8.46
C LYS A 355 -4.15 -27.25 9.45
N GLN A 356 -4.44 -27.46 10.74
CA GLN A 356 -4.19 -26.47 11.79
C GLN A 356 -2.71 -26.07 11.89
N LEU A 357 -1.79 -27.04 11.83
CA LEU A 357 -0.34 -26.74 11.83
C LEU A 357 0.09 -26.06 10.53
N GLY A 358 -0.33 -26.59 9.37
CA GLY A 358 0.03 -26.06 8.06
C GLY A 358 -0.46 -24.62 7.83
N ASN A 359 -1.61 -24.25 8.38
CA ASN A 359 -2.14 -22.89 8.31
C ASN A 359 -1.31 -21.85 9.09
N ARG A 360 -0.46 -22.30 10.03
CA ARG A 360 0.50 -21.44 10.74
C ARG A 360 1.75 -21.15 9.91
N ARG A 361 1.98 -21.92 8.84
CA ARG A 361 3.10 -21.72 7.95
C ARG A 361 2.96 -20.37 7.23
N LEU A 362 4.07 -19.64 7.09
CA LEU A 362 4.07 -18.24 6.68
C LEU A 362 3.35 -18.02 5.33
N HIS A 363 3.48 -18.95 4.39
CA HIS A 363 2.88 -18.82 3.06
C HIS A 363 1.37 -19.12 3.06
N GLN A 364 0.86 -19.82 4.06
CA GLN A 364 -0.58 -19.95 4.30
C GLN A 364 -1.11 -18.73 5.07
N ALA A 365 -0.39 -18.33 6.11
CA ALA A 365 -0.74 -17.19 6.95
C ALA A 365 -0.82 -15.88 6.16
N LEU A 366 0.13 -15.64 5.24
CA LEU A 366 0.18 -14.44 4.40
C LEU A 366 -1.14 -14.19 3.65
N PHE A 367 -1.75 -15.25 3.11
CA PHE A 367 -3.00 -15.17 2.34
C PHE A 367 -4.26 -15.43 3.17
N GLY A 368 -4.12 -15.75 4.47
CA GLY A 368 -5.26 -16.02 5.35
C GLY A 368 -6.03 -17.28 4.96
N SER A 369 -5.33 -18.40 4.72
CA SER A 369 -5.95 -19.71 4.46
C SER A 369 -7.07 -19.99 5.49
N GLU A 370 -8.32 -20.14 5.00
CA GLU A 370 -9.56 -20.38 5.78
C GLU A 370 -10.32 -19.17 6.33
N ILE A 371 -9.85 -17.95 6.10
CA ILE A 371 -10.64 -16.79 6.50
C ILE A 371 -11.66 -16.48 5.41
N ASP A 372 -12.93 -16.75 5.71
CA ASP A 372 -14.07 -16.33 4.89
C ASP A 372 -14.09 -14.80 4.76
N GLU A 373 -14.17 -14.28 3.52
CA GLU A 373 -14.23 -12.84 3.21
C GLU A 373 -15.30 -12.09 4.02
N THR A 374 -16.36 -12.80 4.41
CA THR A 374 -17.50 -12.25 5.16
C THR A 374 -17.21 -12.04 6.65
N ARG A 375 -16.08 -12.57 7.18
CA ARG A 375 -15.71 -12.37 8.59
C ARG A 375 -15.33 -10.92 8.84
N SER A 376 -16.21 -10.20 9.54
CA SER A 376 -15.93 -8.89 10.10
C SER A 376 -14.70 -8.98 11.02
N GLY A 377 -13.62 -8.25 10.72
CA GLY A 377 -12.42 -8.20 11.56
C GLY A 377 -11.11 -8.70 10.92
N LEU A 378 -11.09 -9.01 9.63
CA LEU A 378 -9.86 -9.34 8.90
C LEU A 378 -8.73 -8.32 9.17
N ASN A 379 -7.55 -8.83 9.56
CA ASN A 379 -6.32 -8.04 9.68
C ASN A 379 -6.08 -7.28 8.35
N PRO A 380 -5.67 -6.00 8.38
CA PRO A 380 -5.28 -5.25 7.18
C PRO A 380 -4.42 -6.00 6.17
N VAL A 381 -3.49 -6.86 6.62
CA VAL A 381 -2.62 -7.65 5.74
C VAL A 381 -3.42 -8.65 4.90
N HIS A 382 -4.31 -9.43 5.52
CA HIS A 382 -5.12 -10.42 4.79
C HIS A 382 -6.06 -9.77 3.78
N ARG A 383 -6.63 -8.60 4.11
CA ARG A 383 -7.46 -7.83 3.17
C ARG A 383 -6.70 -7.42 1.90
N LEU A 384 -5.39 -7.21 2.00
CA LEU A 384 -4.54 -6.86 0.86
C LEU A 384 -4.15 -8.11 0.08
N MET A 385 -3.67 -9.14 0.78
CA MET A 385 -3.12 -10.34 0.16
C MET A 385 -4.19 -11.20 -0.51
N PHE A 386 -5.43 -11.18 -0.02
CA PHE A 386 -6.54 -11.95 -0.59
C PHE A 386 -6.75 -11.67 -2.08
N LYS A 387 -6.68 -10.40 -2.50
CA LYS A 387 -6.88 -10.00 -3.91
C LYS A 387 -5.82 -10.56 -4.87
N VAL A 388 -4.68 -10.98 -4.33
CA VAL A 388 -3.52 -11.43 -5.09
C VAL A 388 -3.11 -12.84 -4.69
N ASP A 389 -4.01 -13.60 -4.06
CA ASP A 389 -3.76 -15.00 -3.76
C ASP A 389 -3.58 -15.77 -5.08
N PRO A 390 -2.43 -16.44 -5.28
CA PRO A 390 -2.16 -17.22 -6.48
C PRO A 390 -3.21 -18.31 -6.74
N VAL A 391 -3.94 -18.77 -5.72
CA VAL A 391 -5.00 -19.79 -5.85
C VAL A 391 -6.27 -19.24 -6.50
N HIS A 392 -6.50 -17.92 -6.51
CA HIS A 392 -7.66 -17.32 -7.18
C HIS A 392 -7.48 -17.15 -8.70
N ASP A 393 -6.23 -17.02 -9.15
CA ASP A 393 -5.89 -16.79 -10.56
C ASP A 393 -5.48 -18.07 -11.29
N THR A 394 -5.83 -19.23 -10.74
CA THR A 394 -5.55 -20.53 -11.36
C THR A 394 -6.55 -20.82 -12.49
N LEU A 395 -6.58 -19.96 -13.51
CA LEU A 395 -7.16 -20.32 -14.79
C LEU A 395 -6.19 -21.25 -15.52
N LEU A 396 -6.71 -22.37 -16.03
CA LEU A 396 -5.98 -23.44 -16.72
C LEU A 396 -5.14 -23.00 -17.94
N ASP A 397 -5.27 -21.74 -18.38
CA ASP A 397 -4.66 -21.23 -19.62
C ASP A 397 -3.71 -20.02 -19.43
N ALA A 398 -3.48 -19.54 -18.20
CA ALA A 398 -2.95 -18.17 -18.03
C ALA A 398 -1.46 -17.99 -17.67
N GLU A 399 -0.77 -18.95 -17.02
CA GLU A 399 0.69 -18.84 -16.84
C GLU A 399 1.42 -20.20 -16.83
N PRO A 400 2.51 -20.36 -17.63
CA PRO A 400 3.38 -21.54 -17.58
C PRO A 400 4.05 -21.77 -16.21
N SER A 401 4.02 -20.77 -15.33
CA SER A 401 4.78 -20.76 -14.07
C SER A 401 4.21 -21.73 -13.03
N MET A 402 2.87 -21.86 -12.92
CA MET A 402 2.19 -22.71 -11.93
C MET A 402 1.91 -24.13 -12.43
N GLU A 403 2.10 -24.40 -13.73
CA GLU A 403 1.87 -25.72 -14.36
C GLU A 403 2.69 -26.83 -13.69
N CYS A 404 3.89 -26.50 -13.20
CA CYS A 404 4.76 -27.45 -12.48
C CYS A 404 4.12 -27.96 -11.18
N VAL A 405 3.35 -27.13 -10.47
CA VAL A 405 2.64 -27.52 -9.26
C VAL A 405 1.56 -28.54 -9.61
N TYR A 406 0.71 -28.27 -10.60
CA TYR A 406 -0.28 -29.26 -11.06
C TYR A 406 0.36 -30.54 -11.56
N SER A 407 1.48 -30.40 -12.27
CA SER A 407 2.20 -31.54 -12.84
C SER A 407 2.74 -32.49 -11.76
N SER A 408 3.06 -31.96 -10.58
CA SER A 408 3.49 -32.75 -9.43
C SER A 408 2.40 -33.68 -8.88
N PHE A 409 1.13 -33.46 -9.22
CA PHE A 409 0.04 -34.35 -8.79
C PHE A 409 -0.19 -35.56 -9.71
N TYR A 410 0.32 -35.55 -10.96
CA TYR A 410 0.08 -36.63 -11.93
C TYR A 410 0.76 -37.97 -11.58
N GLY A 411 1.69 -38.02 -10.61
CA GLY A 411 2.37 -39.25 -10.16
C GLY A 411 1.77 -39.90 -8.91
N ASN A 412 0.75 -39.29 -8.30
CA ASN A 412 0.27 -39.69 -6.97
C ASN A 412 -0.69 -40.90 -6.95
N GLU A 413 -0.69 -41.75 -7.97
CA GLU A 413 -1.53 -42.95 -7.96
C GLU A 413 -1.10 -43.97 -6.88
N TYR A 414 0.14 -43.86 -6.37
CA TYR A 414 0.72 -44.77 -5.37
C TYR A 414 1.13 -44.09 -4.05
N GLY A 415 0.67 -42.86 -3.78
CA GLY A 415 1.01 -42.13 -2.55
C GLY A 415 2.49 -41.76 -2.47
N GLU A 416 3.06 -41.38 -3.60
CA GLU A 416 4.38 -40.78 -3.67
C GLU A 416 4.37 -39.38 -3.05
N SER A 417 5.56 -38.87 -2.75
CA SER A 417 5.73 -37.50 -2.25
C SER A 417 5.47 -36.50 -3.38
N ILE A 418 4.42 -35.69 -3.24
CA ILE A 418 4.08 -34.66 -4.24
C ILE A 418 5.12 -33.53 -4.18
N LEU A 419 5.55 -33.15 -2.98
CA LEU A 419 6.59 -32.14 -2.79
C LEU A 419 7.91 -32.57 -3.45
N GLU A 420 8.36 -33.80 -3.24
CA GLU A 420 9.60 -34.28 -3.88
C GLU A 420 9.44 -34.40 -5.40
N GLN A 421 8.24 -34.71 -5.90
CA GLN A 421 7.96 -34.66 -7.34
C GLN A 421 8.05 -33.23 -7.87
N LEU A 422 7.48 -32.24 -7.18
CA LEU A 422 7.62 -30.82 -7.51
C LEU A 422 9.08 -30.40 -7.55
N LEU A 423 9.86 -30.77 -6.53
CA LEU A 423 11.30 -30.49 -6.44
C LEU A 423 12.14 -31.18 -7.53
N ARG A 424 11.63 -32.23 -8.18
CA ARG A 424 12.26 -32.88 -9.34
C ARG A 424 11.88 -32.23 -10.67
N ILE A 425 10.66 -31.70 -10.77
CA ILE A 425 10.16 -31.05 -11.99
C ILE A 425 10.82 -29.68 -12.18
N VAL A 426 10.99 -28.93 -11.08
CA VAL A 426 11.65 -27.62 -11.10
C VAL A 426 13.17 -27.75 -11.23
N ASN A 427 13.81 -26.72 -11.77
CA ASN A 427 15.27 -26.67 -11.88
C ASN A 427 15.95 -26.59 -10.49
N ASP A 428 17.21 -27.02 -10.41
CA ASP A 428 17.95 -27.01 -9.15
C ASP A 428 18.19 -25.61 -8.58
N GLU A 429 18.18 -24.60 -9.43
CA GLU A 429 18.31 -23.19 -9.06
C GLU A 429 16.97 -22.56 -8.62
N ASN A 430 15.87 -23.32 -8.60
CA ASN A 430 14.57 -22.76 -8.22
C ASN A 430 14.57 -22.31 -6.76
N PRO A 431 14.11 -21.08 -6.45
CA PRO A 431 14.01 -20.58 -5.08
C PRO A 431 13.12 -21.42 -4.15
N ILE A 432 12.26 -22.31 -4.67
CA ILE A 432 11.43 -23.17 -3.81
C ILE A 432 12.26 -23.99 -2.83
N ARG A 433 13.48 -24.38 -3.21
CA ARG A 433 14.39 -25.13 -2.34
C ARG A 433 14.85 -24.32 -1.12
N LEU A 434 14.77 -22.99 -1.18
CA LEU A 434 15.14 -22.09 -0.08
C LEU A 434 14.00 -21.88 0.92
N VAL A 435 12.74 -22.02 0.47
CA VAL A 435 11.57 -21.88 1.36
C VAL A 435 11.16 -23.22 1.98
N VAL A 436 11.46 -24.34 1.32
CA VAL A 436 11.13 -25.69 1.83
C VAL A 436 12.03 -26.04 3.02
N THR A 437 11.39 -26.30 4.15
CA THR A 437 11.99 -26.72 5.42
C THR A 437 11.66 -28.17 5.73
N GLU A 438 12.17 -28.71 6.84
CA GLU A 438 11.81 -30.06 7.28
C GLU A 438 10.33 -30.17 7.65
N PHE A 439 9.71 -29.08 8.11
CA PHE A 439 8.26 -28.99 8.34
C PHE A 439 7.48 -29.36 7.08
N ASP A 440 7.82 -28.75 5.95
CA ASP A 440 7.09 -28.93 4.70
C ASP A 440 7.25 -30.39 4.19
N ARG A 441 8.42 -31.02 4.43
CA ARG A 441 8.66 -32.44 4.12
C ARG A 441 7.88 -33.40 5.02
N GLU A 442 7.76 -33.08 6.31
CA GLU A 442 6.99 -33.92 7.24
C GLU A 442 5.48 -33.78 7.00
N ILE A 443 4.98 -32.59 6.65
CA ILE A 443 3.60 -32.40 6.16
C ILE A 443 3.38 -33.28 4.92
N ASP A 444 4.24 -33.20 3.92
CA ASP A 444 4.13 -34.01 2.70
C ASP A 444 4.13 -35.52 3.00
N ARG A 445 5.05 -36.00 3.85
CA ARG A 445 5.12 -37.41 4.27
C ARG A 445 3.80 -37.89 4.89
N ARG A 446 3.17 -37.06 5.73
CA ARG A 446 1.89 -37.39 6.38
C ARG A 446 0.72 -37.32 5.40
N VAL A 447 0.71 -36.34 4.48
CA VAL A 447 -0.29 -36.27 3.40
C VAL A 447 -0.21 -37.48 2.48
N SER A 448 0.99 -37.86 2.04
CA SER A 448 1.20 -39.06 1.22
C SER A 448 0.76 -40.34 1.94
N LYS A 449 0.96 -40.44 3.26
CA LYS A 449 0.47 -41.57 4.07
C LYS A 449 -1.07 -41.63 4.09
N LEU A 450 -1.74 -40.49 4.31
CA LEU A 450 -3.20 -40.40 4.29
C LEU A 450 -3.79 -40.75 2.91
N LEU A 451 -3.14 -40.33 1.82
CA LEU A 451 -3.58 -40.66 0.47
C LEU A 451 -3.39 -42.16 0.13
N LYS A 452 -2.40 -42.83 0.74
CA LYS A 452 -2.21 -44.29 0.64
C LYS A 452 -3.30 -45.06 1.37
N SER A 453 -3.56 -44.72 2.64
CA SER A 453 -4.58 -45.43 3.43
C SER A 453 -5.97 -45.29 2.81
N ASP A 454 -6.30 -44.12 2.28
CA ASP A 454 -7.55 -43.86 1.55
C ASP A 454 -7.66 -44.67 0.23
N ASN A 455 -6.57 -44.76 -0.55
CA ASN A 455 -6.51 -45.60 -1.75
C ASN A 455 -6.76 -47.08 -1.45
N GLU A 456 -6.28 -47.57 -0.30
CA GLU A 456 -6.44 -48.96 0.15
C GLU A 456 -7.83 -49.23 0.73
N ALA A 457 -8.50 -48.23 1.33
CA ALA A 457 -9.72 -48.41 2.10
C ALA A 457 -11.03 -48.39 1.28
N ARG A 458 -11.17 -47.55 0.23
CA ARG A 458 -12.25 -47.51 -0.79
C ARG A 458 -12.20 -46.14 -1.51
N GLY A 459 -12.23 -46.14 -2.85
CA GLY A 459 -11.91 -44.98 -3.70
C GLY A 459 -12.69 -43.65 -3.52
N ARG A 460 -12.06 -42.56 -4.02
CA ARG A 460 -12.57 -41.18 -4.25
C ARG A 460 -13.68 -40.73 -3.29
N GLY A 461 -13.35 -40.60 -2.01
CA GLY A 461 -14.22 -39.95 -1.03
C GLY A 461 -14.10 -38.41 -1.05
N PRO A 462 -15.10 -37.67 -0.54
CA PRO A 462 -15.05 -36.21 -0.40
C PRO A 462 -13.90 -35.72 0.50
N GLU A 463 -13.45 -36.54 1.44
CA GLU A 463 -12.29 -36.24 2.31
C GLU A 463 -10.98 -36.21 1.53
N ARG A 464 -10.81 -37.11 0.55
CA ARG A 464 -9.66 -37.12 -0.36
C ARG A 464 -9.61 -35.85 -1.20
N ASP A 465 -10.75 -35.46 -1.78
CA ASP A 465 -10.84 -34.26 -2.59
C ASP A 465 -10.57 -33.01 -1.74
N ALA A 466 -11.04 -32.98 -0.48
CA ALA A 466 -10.73 -31.92 0.46
C ALA A 466 -9.23 -31.85 0.80
N LEU A 467 -8.59 -33.00 1.06
CA LEU A 467 -7.15 -33.10 1.32
C LEU A 467 -6.32 -32.63 0.11
N LEU A 468 -6.64 -33.11 -1.09
CA LEU A 468 -5.97 -32.72 -2.33
C LEU A 468 -6.17 -31.23 -2.64
N LYS A 469 -7.38 -30.71 -2.43
CA LYS A 469 -7.67 -29.28 -2.62
C LYS A 469 -6.87 -28.41 -1.65
N TRP A 470 -6.85 -28.78 -0.37
CA TRP A 470 -6.06 -28.06 0.65
C TRP A 470 -4.58 -28.12 0.33
N TYR A 471 -4.05 -29.31 0.03
CA TYR A 471 -2.62 -29.49 -0.23
C TYR A 471 -2.16 -28.89 -1.58
N GLY A 472 -3.03 -28.90 -2.59
CA GLY A 472 -2.82 -28.18 -3.84
C GLY A 472 -2.74 -26.67 -3.64
N ALA A 473 -3.62 -26.10 -2.82
CA ALA A 473 -3.53 -24.70 -2.41
C ALA A 473 -2.28 -24.44 -1.56
N TYR A 474 -1.89 -25.41 -0.73
CA TYR A 474 -0.69 -25.34 0.11
C TYR A 474 0.57 -25.17 -0.74
N LEU A 475 0.82 -26.11 -1.65
CA LEU A 475 1.97 -26.09 -2.54
C LEU A 475 1.94 -24.92 -3.52
N SER A 476 0.76 -24.53 -4.00
CA SER A 476 0.62 -23.38 -4.90
C SER A 476 1.09 -22.09 -4.23
N ARG A 477 0.65 -21.82 -2.99
CA ARG A 477 1.08 -20.63 -2.23
C ARG A 477 2.55 -20.70 -1.85
N LEU A 478 3.07 -21.89 -1.51
CA LEU A 478 4.50 -22.10 -1.22
C LEU A 478 5.37 -21.78 -2.44
N PHE A 479 5.03 -22.35 -3.60
CA PHE A 479 5.73 -22.12 -4.86
C PHE A 479 5.65 -20.65 -5.29
N ALA A 480 4.47 -20.05 -5.15
CA ALA A 480 4.22 -18.66 -5.48
C ALA A 480 5.05 -17.70 -4.61
N LEU A 481 5.10 -17.94 -3.30
CA LEU A 481 5.98 -17.20 -2.40
C LEU A 481 7.44 -17.35 -2.80
N ALA A 482 7.89 -18.58 -3.03
CA ALA A 482 9.27 -18.84 -3.38
C ALA A 482 9.70 -18.04 -4.62
N ASN A 483 8.80 -17.89 -5.59
CA ASN A 483 9.09 -17.25 -6.88
C ASN A 483 8.57 -15.80 -6.98
N GLY A 484 7.94 -15.26 -5.93
CA GLY A 484 7.34 -13.93 -5.93
C GLY A 484 6.24 -13.78 -6.99
N LEU A 485 5.35 -14.77 -7.11
CA LEU A 485 4.27 -14.83 -8.09
C LEU A 485 2.92 -14.52 -7.41
N SER A 486 2.33 -13.38 -7.74
CA SER A 486 0.99 -13.02 -7.28
C SER A 486 -0.08 -13.58 -8.22
N GLY A 487 -1.31 -13.74 -7.73
CA GLY A 487 -2.45 -13.78 -8.63
C GLY A 487 -2.52 -12.51 -9.47
N PHE A 488 -2.89 -12.65 -10.74
CA PHE A 488 -3.03 -11.57 -11.72
C PHE A 488 -1.72 -10.82 -12.00
N THR A 489 -0.60 -11.55 -12.07
CA THR A 489 0.75 -10.98 -12.25
C THR A 489 0.85 -10.14 -13.53
N GLN A 490 0.14 -10.53 -14.61
CA GLN A 490 0.14 -9.80 -15.88
C GLN A 490 -0.56 -8.45 -15.77
N GLU A 491 -1.72 -8.41 -15.10
CA GLU A 491 -2.51 -7.21 -14.84
C GLU A 491 -1.71 -6.22 -13.99
N ILE A 492 -1.07 -6.70 -12.92
CA ILE A 492 -0.24 -5.87 -12.05
C ILE A 492 0.97 -5.34 -12.82
N SER A 493 1.63 -6.17 -13.62
CA SER A 493 2.77 -5.74 -14.45
C SER A 493 2.36 -4.65 -15.45
N SER A 494 1.22 -4.83 -16.13
CA SER A 494 0.65 -3.86 -17.07
C SER A 494 0.30 -2.54 -16.38
N TRP A 495 -0.22 -2.60 -15.15
CA TRP A 495 -0.50 -1.43 -14.34
C TRP A 495 0.78 -0.66 -13.98
N ILE A 496 1.83 -1.35 -13.52
CA ILE A 496 3.13 -0.76 -13.17
C ILE A 496 3.77 -0.06 -14.38
N GLU A 497 3.71 -0.67 -15.56
CA GLU A 497 4.25 -0.08 -16.79
C GLU A 497 3.48 1.18 -17.20
N SER A 498 2.16 1.15 -17.09
CA SER A 498 1.28 2.28 -17.38
C SER A 498 1.54 3.44 -16.41
N TRP A 499 1.66 3.14 -15.12
CA TRP A 499 1.99 4.12 -14.09
C TRP A 499 3.35 4.78 -14.35
N ASN A 500 4.41 4.00 -14.62
CA ASN A 500 5.75 4.54 -14.85
C ASN A 500 5.83 5.39 -16.12
N THR A 501 5.06 5.03 -17.15
CA THR A 501 4.95 5.82 -18.38
C THR A 501 4.31 7.18 -18.10
N ALA A 502 3.21 7.19 -17.34
CA ALA A 502 2.52 8.42 -16.92
C ALA A 502 3.34 9.28 -15.94
N ALA A 503 4.16 8.67 -15.08
CA ALA A 503 5.07 9.39 -14.18
C ALA A 503 6.23 10.07 -14.93
N SER A 504 6.60 9.56 -16.11
CA SER A 504 7.74 10.05 -16.88
C SER A 504 7.42 11.27 -17.73
N SER A 505 6.18 11.38 -18.22
CA SER A 505 5.68 12.48 -19.04
C SER A 505 4.32 12.93 -18.51
N ALA A 506 4.20 14.22 -18.17
CA ALA A 506 2.90 14.83 -17.99
C ALA A 506 2.06 14.59 -19.27
N ASP A 507 0.81 14.17 -19.10
CA ASP A 507 -0.10 13.86 -20.20
C ASP A 507 0.38 12.76 -21.17
N ALA A 508 1.08 11.74 -20.65
CA ALA A 508 1.50 10.61 -21.46
C ALA A 508 0.28 9.95 -22.14
N PRO A 509 0.35 9.67 -23.45
CA PRO A 509 -0.68 8.88 -24.10
C PRO A 509 -0.70 7.49 -23.48
N LEU A 510 -1.90 6.96 -23.21
CA LEU A 510 -2.04 5.54 -22.89
C LEU A 510 -1.53 4.73 -24.09
N ARG A 511 -0.89 3.58 -23.84
CA ARG A 511 -0.35 2.71 -24.89
C ARG A 511 -0.78 1.27 -24.68
N GLY A 512 -0.77 0.50 -25.77
CA GLY A 512 -0.91 -0.96 -25.73
C GLY A 512 -2.32 -1.45 -25.40
N ASN A 513 -2.39 -2.55 -24.67
CA ASN A 513 -3.65 -3.25 -24.38
C ASN A 513 -4.57 -2.45 -23.45
N LEU A 514 -4.02 -1.59 -22.59
CA LEU A 514 -4.80 -0.74 -21.70
C LEU A 514 -5.60 0.32 -22.49
N GLU A 515 -4.97 1.03 -23.42
CA GLU A 515 -5.67 2.03 -24.24
C GLU A 515 -6.76 1.35 -25.09
N ARG A 516 -6.43 0.21 -25.70
CA ARG A 516 -7.39 -0.56 -26.52
C ARG A 516 -8.57 -1.05 -25.68
N GLY A 517 -8.31 -1.71 -24.56
CA GLY A 517 -9.38 -2.24 -23.71
C GLY A 517 -10.19 -1.14 -23.04
N LEU A 518 -9.61 0.00 -22.65
CA LEU A 518 -10.38 1.14 -22.16
C LEU A 518 -11.25 1.74 -23.26
N LYS A 519 -10.76 1.84 -24.51
CA LYS A 519 -11.61 2.22 -25.64
C LYS A 519 -12.74 1.19 -25.83
N GLU A 520 -12.45 -0.10 -25.87
CA GLU A 520 -13.48 -1.13 -26.05
C GLU A 520 -14.51 -1.22 -24.92
N LEU A 521 -14.08 -1.00 -23.68
CA LEU A 521 -14.90 -1.08 -22.47
C LEU A 521 -15.62 0.22 -22.16
N ILE A 522 -15.04 1.38 -22.44
CA ILE A 522 -15.58 2.68 -22.05
C ILE A 522 -16.11 3.48 -23.24
N ILE A 523 -15.44 3.41 -24.40
CA ILE A 523 -15.70 4.22 -25.62
C ILE A 523 -15.84 3.27 -26.85
N PRO A 524 -16.86 2.39 -26.85
CA PRO A 524 -16.98 1.35 -27.86
C PRO A 524 -17.24 1.95 -29.25
N ASN A 525 -16.42 1.61 -30.24
CA ASN A 525 -16.68 1.97 -31.63
C ASN A 525 -17.79 1.09 -32.22
N PHE A 526 -18.80 1.71 -32.83
CA PHE A 526 -19.80 0.99 -33.60
C PHE A 526 -19.26 0.64 -34.98
N ASP A 527 -19.19 -0.67 -35.27
CA ASP A 527 -18.89 -1.24 -36.58
C ASP A 527 -17.67 -0.63 -37.31
N GLY A 528 -16.63 -0.24 -36.54
CA GLY A 528 -15.41 0.37 -37.08
C GLY A 528 -15.58 1.76 -37.69
N GLN A 529 -16.77 2.38 -37.61
CA GLN A 529 -17.07 3.68 -38.22
C GLN A 529 -16.52 4.88 -37.44
N GLY A 530 -15.84 4.65 -36.31
CA GLY A 530 -15.23 5.70 -35.49
C GLY A 530 -16.21 6.50 -34.62
N TYR A 531 -17.49 6.14 -34.62
CA TYR A 531 -18.52 6.75 -33.77
C TYR A 531 -18.79 5.89 -32.55
N THR A 532 -18.99 6.55 -31.40
CA THR A 532 -19.45 5.91 -30.17
C THR A 532 -20.93 6.20 -29.97
N TYR A 533 -21.70 5.15 -29.69
CA TYR A 533 -23.13 5.24 -29.42
C TYR A 533 -23.42 4.87 -27.97
N ILE A 534 -23.99 5.82 -27.22
CA ILE A 534 -24.34 5.63 -25.80
C ILE A 534 -25.87 5.51 -25.68
N PRO A 535 -26.41 4.37 -25.22
CA PRO A 535 -27.85 4.25 -24.96
C PRO A 535 -28.23 5.13 -23.75
N PRO A 536 -29.16 6.09 -23.87
CA PRO A 536 -29.57 6.92 -22.75
C PRO A 536 -30.46 6.17 -21.75
N PHE A 537 -31.19 5.15 -22.21
CA PHE A 537 -32.24 4.44 -21.45
C PHE A 537 -31.95 2.96 -21.15
N ASP A 538 -30.86 2.40 -21.67
CA ASP A 538 -30.42 1.02 -21.36
C ASP A 538 -29.19 1.06 -20.44
N ALA A 539 -28.80 -0.12 -19.93
CA ALA A 539 -27.57 -0.30 -19.18
C ALA A 539 -26.38 0.27 -19.97
N ARG A 540 -25.75 1.30 -19.41
CA ARG A 540 -24.62 1.97 -20.06
C ARG A 540 -23.34 1.15 -19.91
N SER A 541 -23.36 -0.03 -19.31
CA SER A 541 -22.26 -1.01 -19.37
C SER A 541 -22.30 -1.87 -20.64
N GLU A 542 -23.46 -2.03 -21.30
CA GLU A 542 -23.60 -2.82 -22.52
C GLU A 542 -23.44 -1.95 -23.78
N PRO A 543 -22.27 -1.96 -24.43
CA PRO A 543 -22.02 -1.11 -25.59
C PRO A 543 -22.85 -1.54 -26.81
N ILE A 544 -23.43 -0.57 -27.55
CA ILE A 544 -24.00 -0.84 -28.88
C ILE A 544 -22.82 -0.99 -29.85
N ARG A 545 -22.38 -2.22 -30.09
CA ARG A 545 -21.24 -2.55 -30.97
C ARG A 545 -21.65 -2.87 -32.41
N ALA A 546 -22.91 -3.26 -32.61
CA ALA A 546 -23.50 -3.63 -33.89
C ALA A 546 -24.99 -3.28 -33.91
N ALA A 547 -25.63 -3.39 -35.08
CA ALA A 547 -27.06 -3.15 -35.23
C ALA A 547 -27.87 -4.04 -34.26
N PRO A 548 -28.58 -3.46 -33.27
CA PRO A 548 -29.34 -4.25 -32.31
C PRO A 548 -30.53 -4.94 -32.98
N ALA A 549 -30.94 -6.10 -32.45
CA ALA A 549 -32.07 -6.87 -32.97
C ALA A 549 -33.42 -6.12 -32.88
N ALA A 550 -33.51 -5.10 -32.02
CA ALA A 550 -34.64 -4.19 -31.89
C ALA A 550 -34.15 -2.72 -31.94
N PRO A 551 -34.94 -1.77 -32.45
CA PRO A 551 -34.56 -0.36 -32.47
C PRO A 551 -34.23 0.14 -31.06
N ARG A 552 -33.05 0.74 -30.88
CA ARG A 552 -32.62 1.37 -29.63
C ARG A 552 -32.32 2.84 -29.90
N LEU A 553 -32.75 3.73 -28.99
CA LEU A 553 -32.31 5.11 -29.02
C LEU A 553 -30.85 5.17 -28.54
N ALA A 554 -30.02 5.93 -29.23
CA ALA A 554 -28.62 6.12 -28.83
C ALA A 554 -28.18 7.56 -29.08
N LEU A 555 -27.35 8.08 -28.18
CA LEU A 555 -26.62 9.32 -28.36
C LEU A 555 -25.36 9.02 -29.16
N ARG A 556 -25.22 9.67 -30.32
CA ARG A 556 -24.00 9.59 -31.14
C ARG A 556 -23.01 10.62 -30.65
N LEU A 557 -21.80 10.19 -30.29
CA LEU A 557 -20.68 11.08 -30.02
C LEU A 557 -19.89 11.29 -31.31
N ASP A 558 -19.95 12.49 -31.87
CA ASP A 558 -19.29 12.88 -33.13
C ASP A 558 -17.81 13.25 -32.96
N ARG A 559 -17.28 13.14 -31.74
CA ARG A 559 -15.94 13.60 -31.37
C ARG A 559 -15.00 12.41 -31.17
N GLN A 560 -13.80 12.51 -31.76
CA GLN A 560 -12.72 11.59 -31.42
C GLN A 560 -12.26 11.88 -29.99
N LEU A 561 -12.47 10.90 -29.11
CA LEU A 561 -12.04 10.99 -27.72
C LEU A 561 -10.60 10.50 -27.59
N ARG A 562 -9.74 11.33 -26.99
CA ARG A 562 -8.37 10.96 -26.64
C ARG A 562 -8.26 10.67 -25.15
N LEU A 563 -7.46 9.66 -24.83
CA LEU A 563 -7.14 9.30 -23.46
C LEU A 563 -5.71 9.72 -23.15
N LYS A 564 -5.52 10.48 -22.07
CA LYS A 564 -4.21 10.73 -21.48
C LYS A 564 -4.19 10.17 -20.07
N SER A 565 -2.97 9.97 -19.56
CA SER A 565 -2.75 9.51 -18.20
C SER A 565 -1.85 10.47 -17.44
N ARG A 566 -2.14 10.60 -16.14
CA ARG A 566 -1.32 11.33 -15.17
C ARG A 566 -1.27 10.58 -13.86
N VAL A 567 -0.28 10.89 -13.05
CA VAL A 567 -0.05 10.24 -11.75
C VAL A 567 -0.32 11.21 -10.61
N LEU A 568 -1.06 10.73 -9.61
CA LEU A 568 -1.24 11.39 -8.31
C LEU A 568 -0.82 10.44 -7.20
N GLY A 569 0.39 10.62 -6.66
CA GLY A 569 1.00 9.63 -5.78
C GLY A 569 1.13 8.29 -6.50
N GLU A 570 0.52 7.22 -5.99
CA GLU A 570 0.48 5.91 -6.68
C GLU A 570 -0.81 5.67 -7.47
N ARG A 571 -1.65 6.69 -7.64
CA ARG A 571 -2.90 6.57 -8.39
C ARG A 571 -2.65 6.89 -9.85
N LEU A 572 -3.15 6.04 -10.73
CA LEU A 572 -3.18 6.28 -12.17
C LEU A 572 -4.52 6.94 -12.52
N ILE A 573 -4.46 8.21 -12.90
CA ILE A 573 -5.64 8.96 -13.32
C ILE A 573 -5.67 8.99 -14.84
N VAL A 574 -6.78 8.53 -15.41
CA VAL A 574 -7.05 8.62 -16.84
C VAL A 574 -7.98 9.80 -17.07
N THR A 575 -7.56 10.69 -17.96
CA THR A 575 -8.31 11.87 -18.34
C THR A 575 -8.72 11.75 -19.80
N VAL A 576 -10.00 12.02 -20.06
CA VAL A 576 -10.57 11.95 -21.41
C VAL A 576 -10.78 13.35 -21.95
N PHE A 577 -10.38 13.56 -23.20
CA PHE A 577 -10.41 14.83 -23.91
C PHE A 577 -11.17 14.69 -25.23
N SER A 578 -11.82 15.76 -25.64
CA SER A 578 -12.38 15.94 -26.99
C SER A 578 -11.46 16.85 -27.80
N ASP A 579 -11.16 16.46 -29.04
CA ASP A 579 -10.25 17.20 -29.95
C ASP A 579 -10.72 18.64 -30.27
N ASP A 580 -11.99 18.95 -30.02
CA ASP A 580 -12.68 20.17 -30.49
C ASP A 580 -12.73 21.33 -29.48
N VAL A 581 -12.10 21.21 -28.31
CA VAL A 581 -12.18 22.24 -27.25
C VAL A 581 -10.80 22.53 -26.65
N ASP A 582 -10.29 23.73 -26.91
CA ASP A 582 -9.05 24.26 -26.34
C ASP A 582 -9.23 24.76 -24.89
N SER A 583 -9.93 23.99 -24.05
CA SER A 583 -10.14 24.40 -22.66
C SER A 583 -10.03 23.22 -21.69
N ASP A 584 -9.28 23.45 -20.62
CA ASP A 584 -9.31 22.70 -19.36
C ASP A 584 -10.73 22.47 -18.77
N LYS A 585 -11.81 22.99 -19.39
CA LYS A 585 -13.16 23.06 -18.84
C LYS A 585 -14.05 21.84 -19.10
N GLN A 586 -13.67 20.91 -19.98
CA GLN A 586 -14.40 19.65 -20.19
C GLN A 586 -13.46 18.46 -20.14
N ARG A 587 -13.13 18.04 -18.91
CA ARG A 587 -12.36 16.83 -18.62
C ARG A 587 -13.19 15.91 -17.75
N ILE A 588 -13.30 14.64 -18.13
CA ILE A 588 -13.76 13.60 -17.22
C ILE A 588 -12.54 12.80 -16.82
N GLU A 589 -12.35 12.70 -15.52
CA GLU A 589 -11.27 11.94 -14.91
C GLU A 589 -11.85 10.72 -14.20
N PHE A 590 -11.14 9.60 -14.29
CA PHE A 590 -11.40 8.44 -13.46
C PHE A 590 -10.08 7.78 -13.08
N GLU A 591 -10.12 7.08 -11.95
CA GLU A 591 -8.99 6.28 -11.49
C GLU A 591 -8.99 4.93 -12.20
N ALA A 592 -7.85 4.58 -12.80
CA ALA A 592 -7.60 3.27 -13.37
C ALA A 592 -6.91 2.38 -12.32
N ASP A 593 -7.73 1.83 -11.43
CA ASP A 593 -7.30 0.89 -10.40
C ASP A 593 -7.28 -0.56 -10.92
N PHE A 594 -6.80 -1.46 -10.06
CA PHE A 594 -6.64 -2.87 -10.39
C PHE A 594 -7.94 -3.56 -10.82
N ASP A 595 -9.05 -3.31 -10.13
CA ASP A 595 -10.35 -3.90 -10.46
C ASP A 595 -10.78 -3.49 -11.90
N LEU A 596 -10.53 -2.24 -12.31
CA LEU A 596 -10.77 -1.80 -13.70
C LEU A 596 -9.80 -2.44 -14.70
N PHE A 597 -8.52 -2.60 -14.34
CA PHE A 597 -7.53 -3.24 -15.22
C PHE A 597 -7.88 -4.69 -15.53
N ARG A 598 -8.37 -5.44 -14.54
CA ARG A 598 -8.85 -6.82 -14.74
C ARG A 598 -9.97 -6.88 -15.76
N GLU A 599 -10.96 -5.99 -15.64
CA GLU A 599 -12.07 -5.92 -16.57
C GLU A 599 -11.63 -5.50 -17.99
N VAL A 600 -10.73 -4.52 -18.08
CA VAL A 600 -10.17 -4.04 -19.35
C VAL A 600 -9.44 -5.17 -20.08
N LEU A 601 -8.57 -5.91 -19.38
CA LEU A 601 -7.76 -6.96 -19.98
C LEU A 601 -8.62 -8.18 -20.36
N ALA A 602 -9.60 -8.55 -19.52
CA ALA A 602 -10.59 -9.59 -19.82
C ALA A 602 -11.49 -9.24 -21.03
N SER A 603 -11.76 -7.96 -21.27
CA SER A 603 -12.59 -7.50 -22.40
C SER A 603 -11.87 -7.49 -23.75
N SER A 604 -10.53 -7.38 -23.74
CA SER A 604 -9.69 -7.23 -24.94
C SER A 604 -9.50 -8.53 -25.76
N SER A 605 -9.95 -9.67 -25.22
CA SER A 605 -9.83 -11.01 -25.83
C SER A 605 -11.02 -11.43 -26.70
N LYS A 606 -11.85 -10.48 -27.17
CA LYS A 606 -13.10 -10.69 -27.94
C LYS A 606 -14.25 -11.34 -27.16
N SER A 607 -14.07 -11.69 -25.89
CA SER A 607 -15.17 -12.10 -25.00
C SER A 607 -15.75 -10.90 -24.25
N THR A 608 -17.05 -10.92 -23.99
CA THR A 608 -17.70 -10.15 -22.91
C THR A 608 -17.25 -10.74 -21.57
N GLY A 609 -15.95 -10.68 -21.27
CA GLY A 609 -15.36 -11.24 -20.08
C GLY A 609 -15.69 -10.35 -18.89
N PHE A 610 -16.84 -10.59 -18.25
CA PHE A 610 -17.13 -10.01 -16.95
C PHE A 610 -16.32 -10.76 -15.90
N THR A 611 -15.47 -10.04 -15.17
CA THR A 611 -14.75 -10.58 -14.01
C THR A 611 -15.66 -10.56 -12.77
N GLU A 612 -15.27 -11.21 -11.67
CA GLU A 612 -16.00 -11.07 -10.40
C GLU A 612 -16.00 -9.60 -9.88
N SER A 613 -15.11 -8.76 -10.43
CA SER A 613 -15.04 -7.32 -10.12
C SER A 613 -16.08 -6.47 -10.85
N HIS A 614 -16.87 -7.06 -11.77
CA HIS A 614 -17.88 -6.36 -12.58
C HIS A 614 -18.87 -5.55 -11.73
N ALA A 615 -19.30 -6.08 -10.57
CA ALA A 615 -20.23 -5.38 -9.68
C ALA A 615 -19.67 -4.05 -9.15
N ARG A 616 -18.34 -3.92 -9.03
CA ARG A 616 -17.67 -2.69 -8.56
C ARG A 616 -17.30 -1.74 -9.69
N THR A 617 -16.94 -2.27 -10.86
CA THR A 617 -16.51 -1.46 -12.02
C THR A 617 -17.69 -0.86 -12.78
N THR A 618 -18.82 -1.58 -12.89
CA THR A 618 -19.99 -1.14 -13.67
C THR A 618 -20.56 0.21 -13.25
N PRO A 619 -20.84 0.50 -11.96
CA PRO A 619 -21.34 1.81 -11.57
C PRO A 619 -20.38 2.97 -11.94
N ARG A 620 -19.07 2.72 -11.97
CA ARG A 620 -18.06 3.73 -12.36
C ARG A 620 -18.07 3.95 -13.86
N ILE A 621 -18.14 2.88 -14.65
CA ILE A 621 -18.25 2.93 -16.12
C ILE A 621 -19.55 3.67 -16.51
N GLU A 622 -20.66 3.39 -15.82
CA GLU A 622 -21.93 4.08 -16.05
C GLU A 622 -21.84 5.57 -15.72
N ARG A 623 -21.28 5.95 -14.57
CA ARG A 623 -21.05 7.36 -14.20
C ARG A 623 -20.18 8.06 -15.23
N PHE A 624 -19.12 7.41 -15.69
CA PHE A 624 -18.24 7.94 -16.70
C PHE A 624 -18.98 8.18 -18.04
N ARG A 625 -19.67 7.17 -18.56
CA ARG A 625 -20.46 7.29 -19.81
C ARG A 625 -21.61 8.29 -19.67
N SER A 626 -22.16 8.46 -18.47
CA SER A 626 -23.15 9.51 -18.17
C SER A 626 -22.54 10.91 -18.27
N GLY A 627 -21.30 11.09 -17.79
CA GLY A 627 -20.55 12.33 -17.98
C GLY A 627 -20.28 12.61 -19.46
N LEU A 628 -19.96 11.60 -20.26
CA LEU A 628 -19.82 11.78 -21.72
C LEU A 628 -21.14 12.13 -22.40
N ALA A 629 -22.26 11.56 -21.95
CA ALA A 629 -23.57 11.90 -22.49
C ALA A 629 -23.94 13.36 -22.22
N SER A 630 -23.54 13.93 -21.06
CA SER A 630 -23.77 15.36 -20.77
C SER A 630 -22.94 16.30 -21.67
N TRP A 631 -21.82 15.82 -22.22
CA TRP A 631 -21.07 16.56 -23.24
C TRP A 631 -21.82 16.60 -24.57
N GLY A 632 -22.49 15.51 -24.94
CA GLY A 632 -23.32 15.44 -26.14
C GLY A 632 -24.63 16.22 -26.03
N SER A 633 -25.15 16.46 -24.82
CA SER A 633 -26.43 17.16 -24.58
C SER A 633 -26.31 18.68 -24.34
N ASN A 634 -25.09 19.23 -24.22
CA ASN A 634 -24.85 20.68 -24.18
C ASN A 634 -24.71 21.28 -25.60
N MET A 635 -25.18 20.54 -26.61
CA MET A 635 -25.55 21.02 -27.94
C MET A 635 -27.01 21.41 -27.96
#